data_AF-A0A1Q3LIK8-F1
#
_entry.id   AF-A0A1Q3LIK8-F1
#
_cell.length_a   1.000
_cell.length_b   1.000
_cell.length_c   1.000
_cell.angle_alpha   90.00
_cell.angle_beta   90.00
_cell.angle_gamma   90.00
#
_symmetry.space_group_name_H-M   'P 1'
#
loop_
_entity.id
_entity.type
_entity.pdbx_description
1 polymer ?
#
loop_
_entity_poly.entity_id
_entity_poly.type
_entity_poly.pdbx_seq_one_letter_code
_entity_poly.pdbx_strand_id
1 'polypeptide(L)'
;MGRSSGARLATWYASRHRVAGVICIAYPFRNPTLGPEPDRYLHLADLNVPTLICQGIQDDYGGSNIFGDYALSSSIRVHLLRTDHNFNISPIAWDTLARIMLEFCQETLRRD
;
A
#
# COMPACT_ATOMS: atom_id res chain seq x y z
N MET A 1 3.06 -2.85 9.66
CA MET A 1 3.60 -2.42 8.34
C MET A 1 4.06 -3.65 7.56
N GLY A 2 4.12 -3.59 6.24
CA GLY A 2 4.64 -4.69 5.42
C GLY A 2 5.11 -4.23 4.04
N ARG A 3 6.03 -4.98 3.43
CA ARG A 3 6.51 -4.76 2.07
C ARG A 3 6.15 -5.95 1.18
N SER A 4 5.74 -5.69 -0.07
CA SER A 4 5.39 -6.73 -1.05
C SER A 4 4.41 -7.77 -0.47
N SER A 5 4.75 -9.06 -0.44
CA SER A 5 3.90 -10.11 0.17
C SER A 5 3.53 -9.83 1.63
N GLY A 6 4.40 -9.17 2.41
CA GLY A 6 4.07 -8.76 3.78
C GLY A 6 2.97 -7.69 3.83
N ALA A 7 2.88 -6.83 2.81
CA ALA A 7 1.80 -5.85 2.69
C ALA A 7 0.44 -6.50 2.40
N ARG A 8 0.43 -7.55 1.57
CA ARG A 8 -0.76 -8.39 1.34
C ARG A 8 -1.25 -9.00 2.65
N LEU A 9 -0.36 -9.65 3.39
CA LEU A 9 -0.72 -10.26 4.67
C LEU A 9 -1.22 -9.21 5.67
N ALA A 10 -0.55 -8.06 5.77
CA ALA A 10 -0.93 -7.00 6.71
C ALA A 10 -2.34 -6.44 6.43
N THR A 11 -2.67 -6.15 5.17
CA THR A 11 -4.01 -5.65 4.79
C THR A 11 -5.08 -6.74 4.90
N TRP A 12 -4.75 -7.98 4.53
CA TRP A 12 -5.65 -9.12 4.71
C TRP A 12 -5.96 -9.35 6.19
N TYR A 13 -4.96 -9.26 7.07
CA TYR A 13 -5.15 -9.35 8.52
C TYR A 13 -6.00 -8.18 9.04
N ALA A 14 -5.69 -6.95 8.64
CA ALA A 14 -6.43 -5.76 9.05
C ALA A 14 -7.90 -5.75 8.59
N SER A 15 -8.23 -6.46 7.50
CA SER A 15 -9.64 -6.62 7.08
C SER A 15 -10.47 -7.51 8.03
N ARG A 16 -9.82 -8.27 8.93
CA ARG A 16 -10.45 -9.23 9.85
C ARG A 16 -10.22 -8.92 11.32
N HIS A 17 -9.25 -8.07 11.63
CA HIS A 17 -8.83 -7.77 12.99
C HIS A 17 -8.68 -6.27 13.20
N ARG A 18 -8.97 -5.82 14.43
CA ARG A 18 -8.80 -4.42 14.81
C ARG A 18 -7.32 -4.09 14.95
N VAL A 19 -6.85 -3.15 14.14
CA VAL A 19 -5.54 -2.51 14.25
C VAL A 19 -5.72 -1.01 14.02
N ALA A 20 -4.82 -0.18 14.54
CA ALA A 20 -4.93 1.27 14.39
C ALA A 20 -4.75 1.71 12.92
N GLY A 21 -3.83 1.09 12.18
CA GLY A 21 -3.61 1.37 10.76
C GLY A 21 -2.59 0.43 10.11
N VAL A 22 -2.48 0.52 8.79
CA VAL A 22 -1.54 -0.29 7.99
C VAL A 22 -0.68 0.60 7.10
N ILE A 23 0.61 0.30 7.03
CA ILE A 23 1.53 0.90 6.04
C ILE A 23 2.05 -0.21 5.14
N CYS A 24 1.92 -0.02 3.84
CA CYS A 24 2.32 -0.92 2.77
C CYS A 24 3.39 -0.26 1.90
N ILE A 25 4.43 -1.01 1.53
CA ILE A 25 5.45 -0.58 0.56
C ILE A 25 5.47 -1.58 -0.59
N ALA A 26 5.41 -1.11 -1.84
CA ALA A 26 5.41 -1.96 -3.04
C ALA A 26 4.33 -3.05 -2.97
N TYR A 27 3.06 -2.65 -2.82
CA TYR A 27 1.95 -3.58 -2.71
C TYR A 27 1.76 -4.34 -4.05
N PRO A 28 1.80 -5.68 -4.06
CA PRO A 28 1.76 -6.43 -5.30
C PRO A 28 0.32 -6.78 -5.68
N PHE A 29 -0.37 -5.81 -6.30
CA PHE A 29 -1.77 -5.90 -6.74
C PHE A 29 -2.02 -7.01 -7.75
N ARG A 30 -1.06 -7.24 -8.65
CA ARG A 30 -1.07 -8.34 -9.63
C ARG A 30 0.23 -9.13 -9.56
N ASN A 31 0.29 -10.21 -10.33
CA ASN A 31 1.53 -10.86 -10.71
C ASN A 31 1.83 -10.51 -12.18
N PRO A 32 3.06 -10.13 -12.53
CA PRO A 32 3.39 -9.77 -13.92
C PRO A 32 3.42 -10.96 -14.88
N THR A 33 3.56 -12.20 -14.37
CA THR A 33 3.67 -13.42 -15.20
C THR A 33 2.45 -14.33 -15.11
N LEU A 34 1.60 -14.15 -14.10
CA LEU A 34 0.34 -14.88 -13.96
C LEU A 34 -0.86 -13.99 -14.33
N GLY A 35 -2.01 -14.61 -14.58
CA GLY A 35 -3.26 -13.89 -14.77
C GLY A 35 -3.75 -13.17 -13.50
N PRO A 36 -4.97 -12.60 -13.53
CA PRO A 36 -5.56 -11.95 -12.37
C PRO A 36 -5.64 -12.89 -11.15
N GLU A 37 -5.21 -12.39 -9.99
CA GLU A 37 -5.26 -13.11 -8.71
C GLU A 37 -6.07 -12.26 -7.70
N PRO A 38 -7.41 -12.37 -7.70
CA PRO A 38 -8.29 -11.45 -6.95
C PRO A 38 -8.02 -11.39 -5.44
N ASP A 39 -7.56 -12.49 -4.84
CA ASP A 39 -7.17 -12.56 -3.43
C ASP A 39 -6.07 -11.57 -3.03
N ARG A 40 -5.35 -11.00 -4.01
CA ARG A 40 -4.36 -9.94 -3.77
C ARG A 40 -5.00 -8.60 -3.42
N TYR A 41 -6.20 -8.28 -3.91
CA TYR A 41 -6.71 -6.91 -3.87
C TYR A 41 -8.19 -6.76 -3.53
N LEU A 42 -9.04 -7.79 -3.68
CA LEU A 42 -10.49 -7.61 -3.50
C LEU A 42 -10.86 -7.09 -2.10
N HIS A 43 -10.16 -7.52 -1.05
CA HIS A 43 -10.42 -7.04 0.32
C HIS A 43 -10.07 -5.56 0.52
N LEU A 44 -9.32 -4.93 -0.38
CA LEU A 44 -8.96 -3.51 -0.27
C LEU A 44 -10.14 -2.59 -0.54
N ALA A 45 -11.13 -3.04 -1.31
CA ALA A 45 -12.34 -2.26 -1.62
C ALA A 45 -13.16 -1.96 -0.35
N ASP A 46 -13.21 -2.92 0.59
CA ASP A 46 -14.00 -2.84 1.82
C ASP A 46 -13.13 -2.62 3.08
N LEU A 47 -11.83 -2.37 2.92
CA LEU A 47 -10.91 -2.21 4.05
C LEU A 47 -11.21 -0.90 4.79
N ASN A 48 -11.83 -0.99 5.96
CA ASN A 48 -12.20 0.17 6.77
C ASN A 48 -11.05 0.72 7.63
N VAL A 49 -9.95 -0.02 7.75
CA VAL A 49 -8.77 0.38 8.53
C VAL A 49 -7.96 1.45 7.78
N PRO A 50 -7.59 2.57 8.44
CA PRO A 50 -6.68 3.56 7.85
C PRO A 50 -5.44 2.89 7.27
N THR A 51 -5.18 3.10 5.99
CA THR A 51 -4.10 2.40 5.27
C THR A 51 -3.34 3.36 4.37
N LEU A 52 -2.02 3.34 4.45
CA LEU A 52 -1.12 4.02 3.53
C LEU A 52 -0.44 2.99 2.62
N ILE A 53 -0.58 3.13 1.30
CA ILE A 53 0.15 2.34 0.31
C ILE A 53 1.15 3.25 -0.39
N CYS A 54 2.44 2.98 -0.21
CA CYS A 54 3.53 3.64 -0.92
C CYS A 54 3.94 2.79 -2.11
N GLN A 55 3.81 3.33 -3.32
CA GLN A 55 3.82 2.53 -4.53
C GLN A 55 4.67 3.13 -5.64
N GLY A 56 5.45 2.30 -6.33
CA GLY A 56 6.24 2.71 -7.48
C GLY A 56 5.35 2.84 -8.72
N ILE A 57 5.46 3.95 -9.46
CA ILE A 57 4.68 4.12 -10.70
C ILE A 57 5.13 3.16 -11.82
N GLN A 58 6.35 2.62 -11.74
CA GLN A 58 6.94 1.64 -12.66
C GLN A 58 6.95 0.23 -12.04
N ASP A 59 6.18 -0.01 -10.99
CA ASP A 59 6.10 -1.34 -10.38
C ASP A 59 5.24 -2.26 -11.24
N ASP A 60 5.85 -3.31 -11.77
CA ASP A 60 5.18 -4.29 -12.63
C ASP A 60 4.10 -5.10 -11.91
N TYR A 61 4.12 -5.13 -10.57
CA TYR A 61 3.08 -5.74 -9.73
C TYR A 61 1.90 -4.78 -9.45
N GLY A 62 1.94 -3.54 -9.93
CA GLY A 62 0.90 -2.53 -9.80
C GLY A 62 1.49 -1.13 -9.84
N GLY A 63 1.26 -0.38 -10.92
CA GLY A 63 1.94 0.89 -11.20
C GLY A 63 0.99 2.08 -11.24
N SER A 64 1.17 2.97 -12.22
CA SER A 64 0.33 4.17 -12.39
C SER A 64 -1.17 3.88 -12.65
N ASN A 65 -1.52 2.66 -13.06
CA ASN A 65 -2.88 2.24 -13.39
C ASN A 65 -3.74 1.85 -12.17
N ILE A 66 -3.21 1.89 -10.95
CA ILE A 66 -3.89 1.34 -9.77
C ILE A 66 -5.30 1.89 -9.55
N PHE A 67 -5.51 3.19 -9.78
CA PHE A 67 -6.83 3.81 -9.57
C PHE A 67 -7.88 3.44 -10.62
N GLY A 68 -7.45 2.97 -11.81
CA GLY A 68 -8.36 2.49 -12.85
C GLY A 68 -8.64 0.99 -12.74
N ASP A 69 -7.66 0.23 -12.26
CA ASP A 69 -7.71 -1.24 -12.31
C ASP A 69 -8.24 -1.88 -11.02
N TYR A 70 -8.18 -1.17 -9.89
CA TYR A 70 -8.55 -1.72 -8.58
C TYR A 70 -9.48 -0.78 -7.81
N ALA A 71 -10.55 -1.34 -7.24
CA ALA A 71 -11.39 -0.65 -6.28
C ALA A 71 -10.66 -0.55 -4.93
N LEU A 72 -10.52 0.67 -4.40
CA LEU A 72 -9.90 0.95 -3.12
C LEU A 72 -10.89 1.64 -2.19
N SER A 73 -10.95 1.19 -0.94
CA SER A 73 -11.71 1.87 0.12
C SER A 73 -11.24 3.32 0.30
N SER A 74 -12.15 4.20 0.70
CA SER A 74 -11.83 5.58 1.09
C SER A 74 -10.87 5.68 2.28
N SER A 75 -10.71 4.61 3.07
CA SER A 75 -9.71 4.53 4.15
C SER A 75 -8.28 4.30 3.65
N ILE A 76 -8.08 4.05 2.35
CA ILE A 76 -6.78 3.82 1.75
C ILE A 76 -6.26 5.10 1.08
N ARG A 77 -5.11 5.59 1.53
CA ARG A 77 -4.32 6.63 0.86
C ARG A 77 -3.19 5.96 0.07
N VAL A 78 -3.04 6.31 -1.19
CA VAL A 78 -1.93 5.84 -2.03
C VAL A 78 -0.96 7.00 -2.28
N HIS A 79 0.33 6.77 -2.02
CA HIS A 79 1.41 7.69 -2.34
C HIS A 79 2.30 7.09 -3.44
N LEU A 80 2.31 7.72 -4.61
CA LEU A 80 3.06 7.27 -5.78
C LEU A 80 4.47 7.88 -5.82
N LEU A 81 5.47 7.08 -6.14
CA LEU A 81 6.86 7.51 -6.32
C LEU A 81 7.44 7.04 -7.67
N ARG A 82 8.43 7.76 -8.20
CA ARG A 82 9.21 7.35 -9.38
C ARG A 82 10.20 6.23 -9.04
N THR A 83 9.69 5.02 -8.89
CA THR A 83 10.49 3.80 -8.65
C THR A 83 9.74 2.56 -9.15
N ASP A 84 10.40 1.40 -9.07
CA ASP A 84 9.89 0.07 -9.40
C ASP A 84 9.57 -0.72 -8.12
N HIS A 85 9.34 -2.04 -8.25
CA HIS A 85 9.09 -2.92 -7.10
C HIS A 85 10.26 -3.00 -6.10
N ASN A 86 11.49 -2.78 -6.58
CA ASN A 86 12.69 -2.89 -5.77
C ASN A 86 12.89 -1.67 -4.87
N PHE A 87 12.19 -0.56 -5.11
CA PHE A 87 12.29 0.65 -4.28
C PHE A 87 13.75 1.10 -4.10
N ASN A 88 14.57 0.92 -5.14
CA ASN A 88 15.95 1.41 -5.16
C ASN A 88 15.92 2.93 -5.39
N ILE A 89 15.68 3.68 -4.31
CA ILE A 89 15.54 5.13 -4.30
C ILE A 89 16.69 5.80 -3.54
N SER A 90 16.92 7.09 -3.82
CA SER A 90 17.97 7.85 -3.15
C SER A 90 17.70 8.02 -1.64
N PRO A 91 18.73 8.29 -0.82
CA PRO A 91 18.54 8.60 0.60
C PRO A 91 17.53 9.72 0.86
N ILE A 92 17.54 10.78 0.05
CA ILE A 92 16.58 11.90 0.16
C ILE A 92 15.14 11.44 -0.10
N ALA A 93 14.95 10.52 -1.05
CA ALA A 93 13.63 9.94 -1.33
C ALA A 93 13.18 9.04 -0.17
N TRP A 94 14.09 8.29 0.45
CA TRP A 94 13.81 7.53 1.67
C TRP A 94 13.40 8.44 2.84
N ASP A 95 14.10 9.56 3.06
CA ASP A 95 13.75 10.53 4.10
C ASP A 95 12.35 11.12 3.88
N THR A 96 12.03 11.40 2.61
CA THR A 96 10.71 11.91 2.23
C THR A 96 9.62 10.88 2.49
N LEU A 97 9.86 9.63 2.13
CA LEU A 97 8.95 8.52 2.39
C LEU A 97 8.74 8.30 3.90
N ALA A 98 9.81 8.38 4.70
CA ALA A 98 9.75 8.26 6.14
C ALA A 98 8.90 9.37 6.78
N ARG A 99 9.02 10.61 6.31
CA ARG A 99 8.17 11.73 6.77
C ARG A 99 6.68 11.47 6.48
N ILE A 100 6.35 11.00 5.29
CA ILE A 100 4.96 10.67 4.92
C ILE A 100 4.39 9.56 5.83
N MET A 101 5.19 8.52 6.09
CA MET A 101 4.80 7.44 7.00
C MET A 101 4.60 7.94 8.43
N LEU A 102 5.47 8.83 8.91
CA LEU A 102 5.36 9.43 10.23
C LEU A 102 4.09 10.30 10.36
N GLU A 103 3.81 11.14 9.37
CA GLU A 103 2.59 11.96 9.32
C GLU A 103 1.34 11.07 9.36
N PHE A 104 1.31 10.01 8.54
CA PHE A 104 0.21 9.04 8.57
C PHE A 104 0.04 8.39 9.95
N CYS A 105 1.13 7.99 10.61
CA CYS A 105 1.09 7.44 11.97
C CYS A 105 0.52 8.46 12.96
N GLN A 106 0.94 9.72 12.89
CA GLN A 106 0.44 10.78 13.77
C GLN A 106 -1.05 11.04 13.54
N GLU A 107 -1.51 11.11 12.29
CA GLU A 107 -2.93 11.26 11.95
C GLU A 107 -3.78 10.08 12.43
N THR A 108 -3.24 8.87 12.36
CA THR A 108 -3.96 7.64 12.69
C THR A 108 -4.05 7.40 14.19
N LEU A 109 -2.94 7.63 14.92
CA LEU A 109 -2.85 7.37 16.36
C LEU A 109 -3.44 8.48 17.23
N ARG A 110 -3.73 9.66 16.66
CA ARG A 110 -4.44 10.76 17.35
C ARG A 110 -5.97 10.66 17.25
N ARG A 111 -6.50 9.63 16.58
CA ARG A 111 -7.94 9.39 16.50
C ARG A 111 -8.37 8.64 17.76
N ASP A 112 -8.91 9.38 18.72
CA ASP A 112 -9.60 8.85 19.91
C ASP A 112 -10.90 8.13 19.52
#